data_AF-A0A2H0WH28-F1
#
_entry.id   AF-A0A2H0WH28-F1
#
_cell.length_a   1.000
_cell.length_b   1.000
_cell.length_c   1.000
_cell.angle_alpha   90.00
_cell.angle_beta   90.00
_cell.angle_gamma   90.00
#
_symmetry.space_group_name_H-M   'P 1'
#
loop_
_entity.id
_entity.type
_entity.pdbx_description
1 polymer ?
#
loop_
_entity_poly.entity_id
_entity_poly.type
_entity_poly.pdbx_seq_one_letter_code
_entity_poly.pdbx_strand_id
1 'polypeptide(L)'
;MAFQKIPRPVLVTAVLLVGVLLFFVIQKPETVCTPQIEIFKQSQAGALFPKVTEKSRAPATYARAVESCRIANSPGGCFELFNLLKKVVRDLRGAPQECLVPFGELAQVKNALRDGVQLMILLAWGDKPPDKGMEKFAWLEMSDLSLYCQLRDVYEKIYGTEGWSELRLTTYHLLPGEAAVFQDGTCLNCDYLKKADQTLSPEEIWARSLFSLRCERLR
;
A
#
# COMPACT_ATOMS: atom_id res chain seq x y z
N MET A 1 6.75 51.29 -25.37
CA MET A 1 6.07 52.30 -24.50
C MET A 1 4.57 52.31 -24.78
N ALA A 2 3.81 51.29 -24.37
CA ALA A 2 2.37 51.18 -24.68
C ALA A 2 1.47 50.92 -23.46
N PHE A 3 1.96 51.13 -22.23
CA PHE A 3 1.20 50.91 -20.99
C PHE A 3 0.59 52.18 -20.38
N GLN A 4 0.81 53.37 -20.97
CA GLN A 4 0.40 54.65 -20.36
C GLN A 4 -1.06 55.07 -20.60
N LYS A 5 -1.88 54.28 -21.30
CA LYS A 5 -3.29 54.64 -21.60
C LYS A 5 -4.30 53.52 -21.30
N ILE A 6 -4.04 52.66 -20.32
CA ILE A 6 -5.10 51.76 -19.85
C ILE A 6 -6.01 52.56 -18.91
N PRO A 7 -7.32 52.68 -19.20
CA PRO A 7 -8.26 53.38 -18.31
C PRO A 7 -8.25 52.72 -16.93
N ARG A 8 -8.15 53.53 -15.87
CA ARG A 8 -8.19 53.06 -14.47
C ARG A 8 -9.30 52.02 -14.18
N PRO A 9 -10.56 52.16 -14.68
CA PRO A 9 -11.57 51.12 -14.45
C PRO A 9 -11.22 49.78 -15.09
N VAL A 10 -10.60 49.76 -16.28
CA VAL A 10 -10.18 48.51 -16.95
C VAL A 10 -9.09 47.80 -16.15
N LEU A 11 -8.13 48.55 -15.59
CA LEU A 11 -7.07 47.98 -14.75
C LEU A 11 -7.65 47.34 -13.47
N VAL A 12 -8.58 48.02 -12.79
CA VAL A 12 -9.23 47.48 -11.58
C VAL A 12 -10.01 46.20 -11.89
N THR A 13 -10.76 46.19 -12.99
CA THR A 13 -11.53 45.02 -13.41
C THR A 13 -10.62 43.83 -13.74
N ALA A 14 -9.49 44.08 -14.43
CA ALA A 14 -8.51 43.05 -14.75
C ALA A 14 -7.85 42.47 -13.49
N VAL A 15 -7.49 43.31 -12.51
CA VAL A 15 -6.91 42.86 -11.25
C VAL A 15 -7.91 42.03 -10.44
N LEU A 16 -9.19 42.43 -10.39
CA LEU A 16 -10.25 41.65 -9.75
C LEU A 16 -10.45 40.29 -10.42
N LEU A 17 -10.51 40.25 -11.75
CA LEU A 17 -10.64 39.00 -12.52
C LEU A 17 -9.47 38.05 -12.27
N VAL A 18 -8.23 38.58 -12.29
CA VAL A 18 -7.04 37.80 -11.97
C VAL A 18 -7.07 37.32 -10.51
N GLY A 19 -7.51 38.15 -9.57
CA GLY A 19 -7.66 37.77 -8.17
C GLY A 19 -8.67 36.64 -7.96
N VAL A 20 -9.82 36.70 -8.64
CA VAL A 20 -10.84 35.64 -8.59
C VAL A 20 -10.32 34.36 -9.22
N LEU A 21 -9.66 34.43 -10.39
CA LEU A 21 -9.05 33.27 -11.03
C LEU A 21 -7.97 32.64 -10.15
N LEU A 22 -7.09 33.44 -9.55
CA LEU A 22 -6.08 32.95 -8.60
C LEU A 22 -6.73 32.31 -7.38
N PHE A 23 -7.83 32.88 -6.87
CA PHE A 23 -8.56 32.28 -5.76
C PHE A 23 -9.12 30.89 -6.10
N PHE A 24 -9.72 30.71 -7.28
CA PHE A 24 -10.19 29.39 -7.73
C PHE A 24 -9.06 28.39 -8.02
N VAL A 25 -7.88 28.86 -8.43
CA VAL A 25 -6.71 28.00 -8.64
C VAL A 25 -6.06 27.59 -7.31
N ILE A 26 -6.06 28.49 -6.31
CA ILE A 26 -5.42 28.26 -5.00
C ILE A 26 -6.36 27.49 -4.06
N GLN A 27 -7.64 27.83 -4.02
CA GLN A 27 -8.63 27.10 -3.23
C GLN A 27 -9.22 25.99 -4.09
N LYS A 28 -8.55 24.82 -4.07
CA LYS A 28 -9.24 23.58 -4.45
C LYS A 28 -10.52 23.50 -3.62
N PRO A 29 -11.72 23.40 -4.24
CA PRO A 29 -12.96 23.31 -3.49
C PRO A 29 -12.84 22.12 -2.52
N GLU A 30 -13.15 22.35 -1.25
CA GLU A 30 -13.19 21.26 -0.27
C GLU A 30 -14.19 20.23 -0.79
N THR A 31 -13.66 19.06 -1.15
CA THR A 31 -14.50 17.95 -1.60
C THR A 31 -15.18 17.32 -0.39
N VAL A 32 -16.29 16.62 -0.62
CA VAL A 32 -17.00 15.82 0.40
C VAL A 32 -16.06 14.82 1.10
N CYS A 33 -14.92 14.50 0.48
CA CYS A 33 -13.93 13.58 1.00
C CYS A 33 -12.94 14.21 2.00
N THR A 34 -12.80 15.54 2.05
CA THR A 34 -11.85 16.19 2.96
C THR A 34 -12.16 15.86 4.43
N PRO A 35 -13.42 15.98 4.92
CA PRO A 35 -13.74 15.61 6.30
C PRO A 35 -13.52 14.11 6.58
N GLN A 36 -13.82 13.24 5.62
CA GLN A 36 -13.62 11.79 5.75
C GLN A 36 -12.14 11.44 5.88
N ILE A 37 -11.29 12.10 5.10
CA ILE A 37 -9.83 11.95 5.17
C ILE A 37 -9.31 12.40 6.53
N GLU A 38 -9.80 13.51 7.07
CA GLU A 38 -9.38 13.96 8.40
C GLU A 38 -9.83 13.01 9.51
N ILE A 39 -11.07 12.49 9.45
CA ILE A 39 -11.55 11.46 10.38
C ILE A 39 -10.67 10.20 10.31
N PHE A 40 -10.31 9.76 9.10
CA PHE A 40 -9.41 8.62 8.91
C PHE A 40 -8.00 8.88 9.44
N LYS A 41 -7.41 10.06 9.20
CA LYS A 41 -6.09 10.39 9.75
C LYS A 41 -6.12 10.38 11.27
N GLN A 42 -7.20 10.87 11.88
CA GLN A 42 -7.41 10.82 13.32
C GLN A 42 -7.57 9.39 13.82
N SER A 43 -8.37 8.55 13.14
CA SER A 43 -8.53 7.14 13.51
C SER A 43 -7.22 6.37 13.38
N GLN A 44 -6.36 6.74 12.42
CA GLN A 44 -5.06 6.13 12.14
C GLN A 44 -3.88 6.83 12.83
N ALA A 45 -4.13 7.76 13.76
CA ALA A 45 -3.08 8.43 14.51
C ALA A 45 -2.29 7.43 15.39
N GLY A 46 -0.96 7.49 15.29
CA GLY A 46 -0.01 6.55 15.88
C GLY A 46 0.21 5.28 15.07
N ALA A 47 -0.76 4.88 14.23
CA ALA A 47 -0.67 3.69 13.37
C ALA A 47 0.05 4.02 12.05
N LEU A 48 -0.66 4.67 11.12
CA LEU A 48 -0.11 5.12 9.83
C LEU A 48 0.41 6.55 9.88
N PHE A 49 -0.21 7.40 10.70
CA PHE A 49 0.16 8.81 10.80
C PHE A 49 0.82 9.09 12.15
N PRO A 50 1.80 10.01 12.22
CA PRO A 50 2.34 10.44 13.50
C PRO A 50 1.23 10.97 14.41
N LYS A 51 1.26 10.59 15.69
CA LYS A 51 0.35 11.15 16.69
C LYS A 51 0.95 12.45 17.21
N VAL A 52 0.29 13.56 16.92
CA VAL A 52 0.68 14.89 17.42
C VAL A 52 -0.22 15.23 18.61
N THR A 53 0.39 15.53 19.74
CA THR A 53 -0.27 16.09 20.93
C THR A 53 0.40 17.42 21.28
N GLU A 54 -0.23 18.24 22.12
CA GLU A 54 0.35 19.55 22.53
C GLU A 54 1.78 19.44 23.09
N LYS A 55 2.12 18.30 23.69
CA LYS A 55 3.38 18.09 24.42
C LYS A 55 4.35 17.13 23.72
N SER A 56 3.92 16.41 22.69
CA SER A 56 4.77 15.41 22.03
C SER A 56 4.29 15.02 20.63
N ARG A 57 5.25 14.61 19.79
CA ARG A 57 5.01 13.99 18.49
C ARG A 57 5.55 12.57 18.51
N ALA A 58 4.66 11.58 18.57
CA ALA A 58 5.04 10.18 18.45
C ALA A 58 5.05 9.76 16.97
N PRO A 59 6.11 9.06 16.49
CA PRO A 59 6.14 8.55 15.12
C PRO A 59 5.08 7.47 14.90
N ALA A 60 4.71 7.25 13.64
CA ALA A 60 3.85 6.14 13.24
C ALA A 60 4.54 4.79 13.50
N THR A 61 3.82 3.79 14.01
CA THR A 61 4.40 2.47 14.29
C THR A 61 4.45 1.54 13.08
N TYR A 62 3.74 1.86 11.99
CA TYR A 62 3.65 1.00 10.80
C TYR A 62 5.00 0.55 10.25
N ALA A 63 5.94 1.48 10.03
CA ALA A 63 7.25 1.13 9.48
C ALA A 63 8.05 0.16 10.38
N ARG A 64 7.95 0.34 11.70
CA ARG A 64 8.56 -0.57 12.68
C ARG A 64 7.90 -1.94 12.66
N ALA A 65 6.57 -2.00 12.54
CA ALA A 65 5.82 -3.24 12.48
C ALA A 65 6.14 -4.03 11.19
N VAL A 66 6.29 -3.35 10.06
CA VAL A 66 6.76 -3.95 8.79
C VAL A 66 8.14 -4.58 8.98
N GLU A 67 9.09 -3.84 9.54
CA GLU A 67 10.45 -4.35 9.73
C GLU A 67 10.49 -5.52 10.72
N SER A 68 9.74 -5.43 11.81
CA SER A 68 9.65 -6.49 12.81
C SER A 68 9.07 -7.78 12.21
N CYS A 69 8.02 -7.65 11.39
CA CYS A 69 7.43 -8.78 10.68
C CYS A 69 8.40 -9.39 9.66
N ARG A 70 9.12 -8.56 8.90
CA ARG A 70 10.11 -9.02 7.92
C ARG A 70 11.25 -9.81 8.57
N ILE A 71 11.79 -9.32 9.68
CA ILE A 71 12.89 -9.98 10.40
C ILE A 71 12.41 -11.30 11.03
N ALA A 72 11.23 -11.28 11.67
CA ALA A 72 10.77 -12.43 12.44
C ALA A 72 10.05 -13.51 11.62
N ASN A 73 9.49 -13.17 10.45
CA ASN A 73 8.76 -14.05 9.52
C ASN A 73 7.96 -15.16 10.23
N SER A 74 7.08 -14.76 11.15
CA SER A 74 6.33 -15.69 11.99
C SER A 74 5.01 -15.08 12.45
N PRO A 75 4.04 -15.90 12.90
CA PRO A 75 2.75 -15.41 13.39
C PRO A 75 2.90 -14.33 14.47
N GLY A 76 3.81 -14.54 15.43
CA GLY A 76 4.05 -13.59 16.53
C GLY A 76 4.71 -12.29 16.05
N GLY A 77 5.69 -12.38 15.15
CA GLY A 77 6.40 -11.22 14.62
C GLY A 77 5.55 -10.30 13.76
N CYS A 78 4.56 -10.86 13.05
CA CYS A 78 3.69 -10.12 12.14
C CYS A 78 2.36 -9.69 12.77
N PHE A 79 2.07 -10.08 14.02
CA PHE A 79 0.82 -9.79 14.70
C PHE A 79 0.49 -8.29 14.75
N GLU A 80 1.46 -7.45 15.14
CA GLU A 80 1.25 -6.00 15.21
C GLU A 80 0.90 -5.43 13.83
N LEU A 81 1.68 -5.77 12.80
CA LEU A 81 1.46 -5.32 11.43
C LEU A 81 0.07 -5.73 10.92
N PHE A 82 -0.32 -6.99 11.10
CA PHE A 82 -1.60 -7.49 10.61
C PHE A 82 -2.77 -6.81 11.30
N ASN A 83 -2.65 -6.47 12.59
CA ASN A 83 -3.67 -5.67 13.28
C ASN A 83 -3.76 -4.24 12.76
N LEU A 84 -2.62 -3.60 12.46
CA LEU A 84 -2.61 -2.28 11.82
C LEU A 84 -3.28 -2.33 10.44
N LEU A 85 -2.94 -3.33 9.61
CA LEU A 85 -3.55 -3.52 8.29
C LEU A 85 -5.06 -3.81 8.38
N LYS A 86 -5.50 -4.67 9.31
CA LYS A 86 -6.92 -4.92 9.58
C LYS A 86 -7.66 -3.63 9.90
N LYS A 87 -7.07 -2.77 10.73
CA LYS A 87 -7.63 -1.46 11.08
C LYS A 87 -7.73 -0.54 9.86
N VAL A 88 -6.67 -0.44 9.07
CA VAL A 88 -6.62 0.39 7.84
C VAL A 88 -7.69 -0.05 6.85
N VAL A 89 -7.76 -1.34 6.56
CA VAL A 89 -8.74 -1.92 5.64
C VAL A 89 -10.16 -1.69 6.12
N ARG A 90 -10.44 -1.90 7.40
CA ARG A 90 -11.76 -1.68 7.98
C ARG A 90 -12.20 -0.22 7.80
N ASP A 91 -11.33 0.72 8.12
CA ASP A 91 -11.65 2.15 8.02
C ASP A 91 -11.85 2.57 6.55
N LEU A 92 -11.03 2.06 5.61
CA LEU A 92 -11.20 2.31 4.17
C LEU A 92 -12.48 1.68 3.61
N ARG A 93 -12.84 0.46 4.04
CA ARG A 93 -14.10 -0.18 3.61
C ARG A 93 -15.34 0.54 4.11
N GLY A 94 -15.23 1.27 5.23
CA GLY A 94 -16.31 2.12 5.74
C GLY A 94 -16.43 3.47 5.02
N ALA A 95 -15.45 3.85 4.20
CA ALA A 95 -15.48 5.11 3.46
C ALA A 95 -16.45 5.06 2.26
N PRO A 96 -17.07 6.20 1.89
CA PRO A 96 -17.81 6.33 0.63
C PRO A 96 -16.93 5.99 -0.58
N GLN A 97 -17.52 5.34 -1.60
CA GLN A 97 -16.77 4.85 -2.77
C GLN A 97 -16.07 5.98 -3.53
N GLU A 98 -16.73 7.14 -3.65
CA GLU A 98 -16.21 8.36 -4.27
C GLU A 98 -14.97 8.92 -3.55
N CYS A 99 -14.72 8.53 -2.31
CA CYS A 99 -13.58 9.00 -1.53
C CYS A 99 -12.39 8.04 -1.51
N LEU A 100 -12.53 6.81 -2.02
CA LEU A 100 -11.46 5.81 -2.02
C LEU A 100 -10.23 6.25 -2.82
N VAL A 101 -10.42 6.86 -3.99
CA VAL A 101 -9.29 7.36 -4.79
C VAL A 101 -8.52 8.46 -4.04
N PRO A 102 -9.17 9.52 -3.48
CA PRO A 102 -8.50 10.48 -2.60
C PRO A 102 -7.75 9.85 -1.40
N PHE A 103 -8.25 8.76 -0.82
CA PHE A 103 -7.52 8.00 0.20
C PHE A 103 -6.23 7.37 -0.36
N GLY A 104 -6.29 6.81 -1.56
CA GLY A 104 -5.15 6.21 -2.25
C GLY A 104 -4.02 7.19 -2.57
N GLU A 105 -4.34 8.47 -2.74
CA GLU A 105 -3.33 9.52 -2.97
C GLU A 105 -2.50 9.84 -1.71
N LEU A 106 -2.94 9.40 -0.52
CA LEU A 106 -2.15 9.52 0.69
C LEU A 106 -1.00 8.50 0.65
N ALA A 107 0.24 8.98 0.63
CA ALA A 107 1.43 8.12 0.56
C ALA A 107 1.45 7.03 1.65
N GLN A 108 0.98 7.34 2.87
CA GLN A 108 0.88 6.38 3.97
C GLN A 108 -0.12 5.26 3.68
N VAL A 109 -1.26 5.57 3.06
CA VAL A 109 -2.26 4.57 2.66
C VAL A 109 -1.75 3.73 1.50
N LYS A 110 -1.17 4.38 0.49
CA LYS A 110 -0.55 3.71 -0.65
C LYS A 110 0.52 2.71 -0.21
N ASN A 111 1.45 3.15 0.63
CA ASN A 111 2.49 2.27 1.18
C ASN A 111 1.87 1.17 2.04
N ALA A 112 0.91 1.48 2.91
CA ALA A 112 0.29 0.49 3.77
C ALA A 112 -0.38 -0.66 3.00
N LEU A 113 -1.15 -0.32 1.96
CA LEU A 113 -1.84 -1.30 1.13
C LEU A 113 -0.84 -2.07 0.26
N ARG A 114 0.06 -1.37 -0.43
CA ARG A 114 1.08 -1.98 -1.31
C ARG A 114 1.99 -2.91 -0.52
N ASP A 115 2.65 -2.40 0.51
CA ASP A 115 3.64 -3.12 1.29
C ASP A 115 2.98 -4.25 2.10
N GLY A 116 1.73 -4.03 2.58
CA GLY A 116 0.94 -5.06 3.23
C GLY A 116 0.65 -6.26 2.33
N VAL A 117 0.16 -6.03 1.10
CA VAL A 117 -0.08 -7.10 0.11
C VAL A 117 1.23 -7.80 -0.25
N GLN A 118 2.27 -7.03 -0.61
CA GLN A 118 3.57 -7.57 -1.03
C GLN A 118 4.21 -8.41 0.06
N LEU A 119 4.21 -7.92 1.31
CA LEU A 119 4.82 -8.63 2.41
C LEU A 119 4.07 -9.93 2.70
N MET A 120 2.74 -9.95 2.72
CA MET A 120 1.99 -11.20 2.90
C MET A 120 2.31 -12.23 1.81
N ILE A 121 2.52 -11.79 0.56
CA ILE A 121 2.94 -12.67 -0.53
C ILE A 121 4.36 -13.20 -0.30
N LEU A 122 5.29 -12.34 0.11
CA LEU A 122 6.68 -12.74 0.40
C LEU A 122 6.75 -13.72 1.58
N LEU A 123 5.97 -13.49 2.65
CA LEU A 123 5.89 -14.39 3.80
C LEU A 123 5.35 -15.76 3.41
N ALA A 124 4.31 -15.79 2.58
CA ALA A 124 3.70 -17.02 2.09
C ALA A 124 4.60 -17.76 1.08
N TRP A 125 5.42 -17.02 0.34
CA TRP A 125 6.39 -17.58 -0.60
C TRP A 125 7.59 -18.20 0.12
N GLY A 126 8.12 -17.53 1.14
CA GLY A 126 9.30 -17.97 1.89
C GLY A 126 10.60 -17.83 1.08
N ASP A 127 11.61 -18.64 1.43
CA ASP A 127 12.97 -18.54 0.89
C ASP A 127 13.15 -19.17 -0.49
N LYS A 128 12.15 -19.93 -0.97
CA LYS A 128 12.16 -20.61 -2.26
C LYS A 128 10.72 -20.71 -2.79
N PRO A 129 10.52 -20.92 -4.10
CA PRO A 129 9.18 -21.15 -4.62
C PRO A 129 8.48 -22.29 -3.88
N PRO A 130 7.29 -22.06 -3.30
CA PRO A 130 6.56 -23.11 -2.60
C PRO A 130 6.09 -24.16 -3.60
N ASP A 131 5.87 -25.38 -3.11
CA ASP A 131 5.24 -26.41 -3.93
C ASP A 131 3.75 -26.09 -4.16
N LYS A 132 3.16 -26.77 -5.14
CA LYS A 132 1.76 -26.56 -5.50
C LYS A 132 0.85 -26.97 -4.34
N GLY A 133 -0.32 -26.35 -4.25
CA GLY A 133 -1.37 -26.74 -3.29
C GLY A 133 -1.41 -25.84 -2.07
N MET A 134 -1.33 -26.43 -0.87
CA MET A 134 -1.49 -25.72 0.41
C MET A 134 -0.19 -25.07 0.90
N GLU A 135 0.98 -25.52 0.44
CA GLU A 135 2.26 -24.96 0.86
C GLU A 135 2.43 -23.48 0.51
N LYS A 136 1.73 -23.00 -0.52
CA LYS A 136 1.69 -21.57 -0.89
C LYS A 136 1.12 -20.63 0.17
N PHE A 137 0.56 -21.17 1.26
CA PHE A 137 0.06 -20.38 2.38
C PHE A 137 1.07 -20.30 3.53
N ALA A 138 2.15 -21.09 3.50
CA ALA A 138 3.14 -21.21 4.56
C ALA A 138 2.47 -21.35 5.94
N TRP A 139 2.76 -20.44 6.87
CA TRP A 139 2.18 -20.41 8.22
C TRP A 139 0.91 -19.53 8.32
N LEU A 140 0.48 -18.87 7.24
CA LEU A 140 -0.68 -17.97 7.27
C LEU A 140 -1.97 -18.73 7.56
N GLU A 141 -2.73 -18.24 8.54
CA GLU A 141 -4.01 -18.83 8.91
C GLU A 141 -5.16 -18.24 8.08
N MET A 142 -6.35 -18.84 8.19
CA MET A 142 -7.54 -18.34 7.47
C MET A 142 -7.85 -16.87 7.76
N SER A 143 -7.58 -16.40 8.98
CA SER A 143 -7.81 -14.99 9.33
C SER A 143 -6.85 -14.04 8.59
N ASP A 144 -5.64 -14.50 8.31
CA ASP A 144 -4.63 -13.74 7.56
C ASP A 144 -4.92 -13.80 6.06
N LEU A 145 -5.33 -14.95 5.54
CA LEU A 145 -5.78 -15.05 4.16
C LEU A 145 -7.01 -14.18 3.90
N SER A 146 -7.95 -14.08 4.87
CA SER A 146 -9.07 -13.14 4.78
C SER A 146 -8.58 -11.69 4.77
N LEU A 147 -7.61 -11.33 5.62
CA LEU A 147 -6.99 -9.99 5.60
C LEU A 147 -6.35 -9.69 4.23
N TYR A 148 -5.57 -10.61 3.68
CA TYR A 148 -4.97 -10.46 2.34
C TYR A 148 -6.04 -10.18 1.28
N CYS A 149 -7.14 -10.93 1.32
CA CYS A 149 -8.26 -10.73 0.40
C CYS A 149 -8.91 -9.36 0.53
N GLN A 150 -9.11 -8.88 1.77
CA GLN A 150 -9.66 -7.55 1.98
C GLN A 150 -8.69 -6.43 1.56
N LEU A 151 -7.38 -6.63 1.75
CA LEU A 151 -6.35 -5.73 1.24
C LEU A 151 -6.37 -5.65 -0.29
N ARG A 152 -6.41 -6.81 -0.97
CA ARG A 152 -6.55 -6.89 -2.43
C ARG A 152 -7.79 -6.14 -2.91
N ASP A 153 -8.95 -6.42 -2.31
CA ASP A 153 -10.22 -5.80 -2.71
C ASP A 153 -10.17 -4.28 -2.57
N VAL A 154 -9.59 -3.76 -1.47
CA VAL A 154 -9.42 -2.31 -1.29
C VAL A 154 -8.41 -1.74 -2.27
N TYR A 155 -7.30 -2.44 -2.52
CA TYR A 155 -6.29 -2.02 -3.48
C TYR A 155 -6.86 -1.92 -4.90
N GLU A 156 -7.57 -2.94 -5.37
CA GLU A 156 -8.21 -2.95 -6.69
C GLU A 156 -9.28 -1.86 -6.84
N LYS A 157 -10.04 -1.56 -5.77
CA LYS A 157 -11.03 -0.47 -5.80
C LYS A 157 -10.39 0.91 -5.93
N ILE A 158 -9.20 1.10 -5.35
CA ILE A 158 -8.51 2.39 -5.36
C ILE A 158 -7.70 2.57 -6.65
N TYR A 159 -6.95 1.55 -7.06
CA TYR A 159 -5.96 1.65 -8.15
C TYR A 159 -6.37 0.93 -9.44
N GLY A 160 -7.53 0.25 -9.43
CA GLY A 160 -8.01 -0.51 -10.56
C GLY A 160 -7.23 -1.80 -10.82
N THR A 161 -7.63 -2.50 -11.89
CA THR A 161 -7.01 -3.74 -12.36
C THR A 161 -5.61 -3.51 -12.93
N GLU A 162 -5.34 -2.33 -13.47
CA GLU A 162 -4.02 -1.93 -13.97
C GLU A 162 -3.01 -1.79 -12.84
N GLY A 163 -3.36 -1.02 -11.79
CA GLY A 163 -2.51 -0.88 -10.61
C GLY A 163 -2.28 -2.22 -9.91
N TRP A 164 -3.29 -3.10 -9.86
CA TRP A 164 -3.11 -4.46 -9.35
C TRP A 164 -2.14 -5.28 -10.22
N SER A 165 -2.23 -5.16 -11.54
CA SER A 165 -1.33 -5.86 -12.46
C SER A 165 0.11 -5.37 -12.32
N GLU A 166 0.32 -4.06 -12.16
CA GLU A 166 1.64 -3.48 -11.88
C GLU A 166 2.19 -3.97 -10.53
N LEU A 167 1.37 -3.94 -9.47
CA LEU A 167 1.75 -4.48 -8.17
C LEU A 167 2.20 -5.93 -8.28
N ARG A 168 1.47 -6.74 -9.06
CA ARG A 168 1.80 -8.15 -9.27
C ARG A 168 3.15 -8.33 -9.96
N LEU A 169 3.36 -7.65 -11.08
CA LEU A 169 4.61 -7.76 -11.84
C LEU A 169 5.81 -7.29 -11.02
N THR A 170 5.68 -6.14 -10.34
CA THR A 170 6.73 -5.66 -9.43
C THR A 170 7.03 -6.64 -8.31
N THR A 171 6.01 -7.33 -7.78
CA THR A 171 6.19 -8.35 -6.75
C THR A 171 6.92 -9.58 -7.28
N TYR A 172 6.70 -10.00 -8.53
CA TYR A 172 7.38 -11.17 -9.11
C TYR A 172 8.90 -11.02 -9.08
N HIS A 173 9.41 -9.83 -9.36
CA HIS A 173 10.84 -9.51 -9.30
C HIS A 173 11.43 -9.54 -7.88
N LEU A 174 10.59 -9.50 -6.84
CA LEU A 174 11.03 -9.54 -5.44
C LEU A 174 11.14 -10.98 -4.92
N LEU A 175 10.38 -11.92 -5.50
CA LEU A 175 10.27 -13.29 -5.00
C LEU A 175 11.56 -14.10 -5.25
N PRO A 176 12.04 -14.88 -4.27
CA PRO A 176 13.14 -15.83 -4.47
C PRO A 176 12.79 -16.90 -5.51
N GLY A 177 13.70 -17.16 -6.46
CA GLY A 177 13.54 -18.19 -7.49
C GLY A 177 14.20 -19.52 -7.15
N GLU A 178 15.16 -19.52 -6.23
CA GLU A 178 15.89 -20.70 -5.76
C GLU A 178 16.27 -20.54 -4.28
N ALA A 179 16.50 -21.65 -3.59
CA ALA A 179 16.86 -21.65 -2.18
C ALA A 179 18.36 -21.32 -1.99
N ALA A 180 18.69 -20.66 -0.88
CA ALA A 180 20.06 -20.52 -0.44
C ALA A 180 20.66 -21.89 -0.06
N VAL A 181 21.86 -22.17 -0.55
CA VAL A 181 22.61 -23.40 -0.29
C VAL A 181 23.76 -23.07 0.65
N PHE A 182 23.78 -23.74 1.80
CA PHE A 182 24.82 -23.56 2.81
C PHE A 182 25.69 -24.81 2.90
N GLN A 183 27.00 -24.61 2.92
CA GLN A 183 27.99 -25.65 3.21
C GLN A 183 28.93 -25.12 4.30
N ASP A 184 29.05 -25.86 5.40
CA ASP A 184 29.87 -25.49 6.57
C ASP A 184 29.61 -24.06 7.08
N GLY A 185 28.33 -23.66 7.11
CA GLY A 185 27.88 -22.33 7.56
C GLY A 185 28.12 -21.19 6.55
N THR A 186 28.75 -21.47 5.41
CA THR A 186 28.98 -20.50 4.34
C THR A 186 27.92 -20.65 3.26
N CYS A 187 27.30 -19.54 2.84
CA CYS A 187 26.34 -19.56 1.74
C CYS A 187 27.08 -19.61 0.40
N LEU A 188 26.84 -20.65 -0.39
CA LEU A 188 27.54 -20.89 -1.66
C LEU A 188 26.95 -20.10 -2.83
N ASN A 189 25.66 -19.73 -2.76
CA ASN A 189 24.93 -19.11 -3.86
C ASN A 189 24.24 -17.79 -3.54
N CYS A 190 24.43 -17.23 -2.34
CA CYS A 190 23.75 -16.00 -1.91
C CYS A 190 24.02 -14.80 -2.84
N ASP A 191 25.20 -14.73 -3.46
CA ASP A 191 25.58 -13.63 -4.35
C ASP A 191 24.92 -13.69 -5.74
N TYR A 192 24.38 -14.84 -6.12
CA TYR A 192 23.80 -15.06 -7.45
C TYR A 192 22.43 -15.74 -7.40
N LEU A 193 21.72 -15.66 -6.26
CA LEU A 193 20.36 -16.16 -6.12
C LEU A 193 19.45 -15.56 -7.18
N LYS A 194 18.97 -16.41 -8.08
CA LYS A 194 18.01 -16.04 -9.10
C LYS A 194 16.67 -15.67 -8.47
N LYS A 195 16.03 -14.68 -9.07
CA LYS A 195 14.66 -14.27 -8.74
C LYS A 195 13.65 -15.17 -9.43
N ALA A 196 12.41 -15.20 -8.92
CA ALA A 196 11.38 -16.11 -9.42
C ALA A 196 11.05 -15.86 -10.90
N ASP A 197 11.06 -14.60 -11.35
CA ASP A 197 10.87 -14.19 -12.75
C ASP A 197 11.99 -14.64 -13.69
N GLN A 198 13.12 -15.09 -13.16
CA GLN A 198 14.25 -15.61 -13.92
C GLN A 198 14.25 -17.14 -14.00
N THR A 199 13.52 -17.82 -13.10
CA THR A 199 13.51 -19.30 -13.01
C THR A 199 12.16 -19.92 -13.34
N LEU A 200 11.07 -19.15 -13.25
CA LEU A 200 9.70 -19.62 -13.43
C LEU A 200 8.95 -18.74 -14.43
N SER A 201 7.98 -19.35 -15.13
CA SER A 201 7.03 -18.59 -15.95
C SER A 201 6.09 -17.74 -15.09
N PRO A 202 5.54 -16.61 -15.61
CA PRO A 202 4.55 -15.81 -14.90
C PRO A 202 3.34 -16.62 -14.40
N GLU A 203 2.91 -17.61 -15.18
CA GLU A 203 1.79 -18.51 -14.84
C GLU A 203 2.13 -19.39 -13.63
N GLU A 204 3.38 -19.87 -13.54
CA GLU A 204 3.84 -20.65 -12.39
C GLU A 204 3.96 -19.80 -11.13
N ILE A 205 4.49 -18.57 -11.24
CA ILE A 205 4.58 -17.64 -10.12
C ILE A 205 3.18 -17.29 -9.61
N TRP A 206 2.23 -17.03 -10.52
CA TRP A 206 0.82 -16.83 -10.17
C TRP A 206 0.26 -18.03 -9.39
N ALA A 207 0.38 -19.24 -9.95
CA ALA A 207 -0.20 -20.44 -9.38
C ALA A 207 0.37 -20.79 -7.98
N ARG A 208 1.65 -20.48 -7.76
CA ARG A 208 2.37 -20.76 -6.51
C ARG A 208 2.29 -19.65 -5.47
N SER A 209 1.81 -18.45 -5.82
CA SER A 209 1.70 -17.32 -4.87
C SER A 209 0.27 -17.11 -4.38
N LEU A 210 0.11 -16.25 -3.37
CA LEU A 210 -1.20 -15.81 -2.89
C LEU A 210 -2.01 -15.07 -3.95
N PHE A 211 -1.39 -14.60 -5.04
CA PHE A 211 -2.12 -13.96 -6.14
C PHE A 211 -3.20 -14.89 -6.74
N SER A 212 -2.97 -16.20 -6.75
CA SER A 212 -3.96 -17.20 -7.20
C SER A 212 -5.07 -17.51 -6.19
N LEU A 213 -5.09 -16.87 -5.02
CA LEU A 213 -6.09 -17.12 -3.99
C LEU A 213 -7.47 -16.63 -4.44
N ARG A 214 -8.47 -17.52 -4.31
CA ARG A 214 -9.88 -17.25 -4.61
C ARG A 214 -10.57 -16.61 -3.41
N CYS A 215 -10.46 -15.28 -3.32
CA CYS A 215 -10.99 -14.53 -2.18
C CYS A 215 -12.51 -14.56 -2.04
N GLU A 216 -13.24 -14.93 -3.09
CA GLU A 216 -14.70 -15.04 -3.07
C GLU A 216 -15.18 -16.09 -2.06
N ARG A 217 -14.32 -17.05 -1.68
CA ARG A 217 -14.62 -18.12 -0.73
C ARG A 217 -14.25 -17.81 0.71
N LEU A 218 -13.54 -16.71 0.96
CA LEU A 218 -13.00 -16.33 2.27
C LEU A 218 -13.68 -15.07 2.86
N ARG A 219 -14.76 -14.64 2.22
CA ARG A 219 -15.59 -13.51 2.63
C ARG A 219 -16.76 -13.96 3.49
#